data_AF-A0A7V3KMA2-F1
#
_entry.id   AF-A0A7V3KMA2-F1
#
_cell.length_a   1.000
_cell.length_b   1.000
_cell.length_c   1.000
_cell.angle_alpha   90.00
_cell.angle_beta   90.00
_cell.angle_gamma   90.00
#
_symmetry.space_group_name_H-M   'P 1'
#
loop_
_entity.id
_entity.type
_entity.pdbx_description
1 polymer ?
#
loop_
_entity_poly.entity_id
_entity_poly.type
_entity_poly.pdbx_seq_one_letter_code
_entity_poly.pdbx_strand_id
1 'polypeptide(L)'
;MKKEIPLAITFISGFLLVLALFIPHKPFGNLEEIFNDWYIIVSGFTMLLGIDSLLEYNFKKIRRKEKDAPYSLILILSFFITLIWGVTEIVRTPEHNPFSPTSTFSKYFYNSIFMPLQSTMFAILSFFIASAAYRAFRAKEFNSALLLVSAVIVMLGRIPLGQGAAPYVIT
;
A
#
# COMPACT_ATOMS: atom_id res chain seq x y z
N MET A 1 -2.61 -15.24 -27.32
CA MET A 1 -1.16 -15.45 -27.58
C MET A 1 -0.27 -14.22 -27.35
N LYS A 2 -0.56 -12.99 -27.86
CA LYS A 2 0.33 -11.81 -27.61
C LYS A 2 0.38 -11.31 -26.14
N LYS A 3 -0.56 -11.72 -25.30
CA LYS A 3 -0.62 -11.36 -23.87
C LYS A 3 -0.11 -12.45 -22.92
N GLU A 4 0.03 -13.69 -23.41
CA GLU A 4 0.44 -14.83 -22.59
C GLU A 4 1.92 -14.73 -22.19
N ILE A 5 2.78 -14.23 -23.09
CA ILE A 5 4.20 -14.05 -22.79
C ILE A 5 4.41 -12.98 -21.71
N PRO A 6 3.86 -11.75 -21.82
CA PRO A 6 3.94 -10.77 -20.74
C PRO A 6 3.35 -11.28 -19.42
N LEU A 7 2.22 -12.00 -19.48
CA LEU A 7 1.56 -12.56 -18.30
C LEU A 7 2.41 -13.64 -17.63
N ALA A 8 3.06 -14.51 -18.42
CA ALA A 8 3.97 -15.53 -17.90
C ALA A 8 5.20 -14.89 -17.24
N ILE A 9 5.75 -13.84 -17.84
CA ILE A 9 6.89 -13.11 -17.26
C ILE A 9 6.49 -12.48 -15.92
N THR A 10 5.36 -11.77 -15.84
CA THR A 10 4.93 -11.16 -14.57
C THR A 10 4.60 -12.21 -13.52
N PHE A 11 3.99 -13.34 -13.92
CA PHE A 11 3.70 -14.45 -13.01
C PHE A 11 4.98 -15.08 -12.44
N ILE A 12 5.95 -15.42 -13.29
CA ILE A 12 7.21 -16.03 -12.87
C ILE A 12 8.01 -15.06 -11.98
N SER A 13 8.10 -13.79 -12.36
CA SER A 13 8.80 -12.77 -11.56
C SER A 13 8.15 -12.56 -10.20
N GLY A 14 6.82 -12.48 -10.14
CA GLY A 14 6.09 -12.35 -8.87
C GLY A 14 6.24 -13.60 -7.99
N PHE A 15 6.19 -14.80 -8.58
CA PHE A 15 6.38 -16.05 -7.86
C PHE A 15 7.80 -16.18 -7.30
N LEU A 16 8.82 -15.80 -8.08
CA LEU A 16 10.22 -15.75 -7.62
C LEU A 16 10.41 -14.79 -6.45
N LEU A 17 9.75 -13.63 -6.47
CA LEU A 17 9.82 -12.67 -5.37
C LEU A 17 9.19 -13.23 -4.08
N VAL A 18 8.04 -13.90 -4.20
CA VAL A 18 7.42 -14.60 -3.05
C VAL A 18 8.37 -15.66 -2.50
N LEU A 19 8.97 -16.49 -3.35
CA LEU A 19 9.92 -17.52 -2.91
C LEU A 19 11.17 -16.93 -2.26
N ALA A 20 11.72 -15.84 -2.80
CA ALA A 20 12.90 -15.16 -2.27
C ALA A 20 12.65 -14.64 -0.85
N LEU A 21 11.43 -14.16 -0.54
CA LEU A 21 11.06 -13.71 0.81
C LEU A 21 10.99 -14.84 1.86
N PHE A 22 10.76 -16.10 1.44
CA PHE A 22 10.67 -17.24 2.37
C PHE A 22 11.98 -18.05 2.49
N ILE A 23 12.93 -17.90 1.56
CA ILE A 23 14.17 -18.69 1.51
C ILE A 23 15.40 -17.76 1.56
N PRO A 24 15.87 -17.36 2.76
CA PRO A 24 17.04 -16.50 2.93
C PRO A 24 18.35 -17.31 2.85
N HIS A 25 18.57 -18.06 1.77
CA HIS A 25 19.83 -18.78 1.53
C HIS A 25 20.32 -18.60 0.09
N LYS A 26 21.64 -18.58 -0.11
CA LYS A 26 22.24 -18.51 -1.46
C LYS A 26 21.75 -19.72 -2.27
N PRO A 27 21.34 -19.56 -3.54
CA PRO A 27 21.59 -18.44 -4.46
C PRO A 27 20.55 -17.30 -4.46
N PHE A 28 19.45 -17.42 -3.70
CA PHE A 28 18.32 -16.48 -3.73
C PHE A 28 18.49 -15.24 -2.84
N GLY A 29 19.48 -15.24 -1.94
CA GLY A 29 19.69 -14.15 -0.96
C GLY A 29 19.99 -12.77 -1.56
N ASN A 30 20.56 -12.68 -2.77
CA ASN A 30 20.85 -11.39 -3.42
C ASN A 30 19.69 -10.89 -4.31
N LEU A 31 18.64 -11.71 -4.48
CA LEU A 31 17.55 -11.38 -5.40
C LEU A 31 16.70 -10.23 -4.84
N GLU A 32 16.48 -10.21 -3.52
CA GLU A 32 15.78 -9.14 -2.82
C GLU A 32 16.45 -7.77 -3.06
N GLU A 33 17.78 -7.69 -2.92
CA GLU A 33 18.54 -6.46 -3.14
C GLU A 33 18.40 -5.96 -4.57
N ILE A 34 18.58 -6.84 -5.55
CA ILE A 34 18.40 -6.51 -6.98
C ILE A 34 16.97 -6.01 -7.22
N PHE A 35 15.94 -6.72 -6.74
CA PHE A 35 14.56 -6.27 -6.93
C PHE A 35 14.28 -4.93 -6.25
N ASN A 36 14.85 -4.69 -5.08
CA ASN A 36 14.71 -3.42 -4.36
C ASN A 36 15.35 -2.26 -5.13
N ASP A 37 16.55 -2.45 -5.70
CA ASP A 37 17.20 -1.42 -6.53
C ASP A 37 16.34 -1.05 -7.74
N TRP A 38 15.85 -2.05 -8.46
CA TRP A 38 14.94 -1.83 -9.60
C TRP A 38 13.63 -1.15 -9.15
N TYR A 39 13.08 -1.55 -8.00
CA TYR A 39 11.89 -0.93 -7.43
C TYR A 39 12.12 0.55 -7.08
N ILE A 40 13.26 0.90 -6.48
CA ILE A 40 13.62 2.29 -6.16
C ILE A 40 13.70 3.13 -7.44
N ILE A 41 14.35 2.62 -8.50
CA ILE A 41 14.46 3.33 -9.78
C ILE A 41 13.05 3.54 -10.39
N VAL A 42 12.25 2.48 -10.48
CA VAL A 42 10.90 2.54 -11.08
C VAL A 42 9.97 3.43 -10.26
N SER A 43 10.03 3.37 -8.93
CA SER A 43 9.20 4.19 -8.04
C SER A 43 9.53 5.68 -8.17
N GLY A 44 10.80 6.04 -8.37
CA GLY A 44 11.22 7.42 -8.66
C GLY A 44 10.54 7.98 -9.91
N PHE A 45 10.57 7.25 -11.03
CA PHE A 45 9.86 7.64 -12.26
C PHE A 45 8.34 7.64 -12.08
N THR A 46 7.81 6.66 -11.36
CA THR A 46 6.38 6.55 -11.06
C THR A 46 5.89 7.75 -10.27
N MET A 47 6.69 8.28 -9.35
CA MET A 47 6.33 9.46 -8.57
C MET A 47 6.17 10.70 -9.45
N LEU A 48 7.08 10.89 -10.43
CA LEU A 48 6.95 11.97 -11.40
C LEU A 48 5.69 11.83 -12.27
N LEU A 49 5.45 10.62 -12.81
CA LEU A 49 4.25 10.33 -13.60
C LEU A 49 2.96 10.47 -12.78
N GLY A 50 3.00 10.12 -11.49
CA GLY A 50 1.86 10.24 -10.59
C GLY A 50 1.48 11.71 -10.36
N ILE A 51 2.46 12.58 -10.13
CA ILE A 51 2.23 14.02 -9.99
C ILE A 51 1.70 14.61 -11.29
N ASP A 52 2.32 14.29 -12.43
CA ASP A 52 1.91 14.78 -13.74
C ASP A 52 0.47 14.35 -14.07
N SER A 53 0.15 13.07 -13.91
CA SER A 53 -1.20 12.53 -14.15
C SER A 53 -2.25 13.18 -13.25
N LEU A 54 -1.94 13.40 -11.96
CA LEU A 54 -2.86 14.02 -11.02
C LEU A 54 -3.14 15.48 -11.39
N LEU A 55 -2.10 16.26 -11.67
CA LEU A 55 -2.23 17.66 -12.03
C LEU A 55 -2.92 17.80 -13.39
N GLU A 56 -2.50 17.04 -14.40
CA GLU A 56 -3.07 17.11 -15.74
C GLU A 56 -4.57 16.77 -15.73
N TYR A 57 -4.97 15.69 -15.04
CA TYR A 57 -6.36 15.28 -14.93
C TYR A 57 -7.22 16.36 -14.26
N ASN A 58 -6.80 16.87 -13.10
CA ASN A 58 -7.58 17.86 -12.35
C ASN A 58 -7.59 19.23 -13.04
N PHE A 59 -6.49 19.63 -13.70
CA PHE A 59 -6.42 20.88 -14.44
C PHE A 59 -7.30 20.86 -15.69
N LYS A 60 -7.31 19.75 -16.44
CA LYS A 60 -8.26 19.54 -17.55
C LYS A 60 -9.71 19.61 -17.08
N LYS A 61 -10.02 18.98 -15.94
CA LYS A 61 -11.36 18.99 -15.33
C LYS A 61 -11.83 20.40 -14.97
N ILE A 62 -10.95 21.23 -14.40
CA ILE A 62 -11.22 22.66 -14.12
C ILE A 62 -11.42 23.44 -15.41
N ARG A 63 -10.53 23.27 -16.40
CA ARG A 63 -10.60 24.01 -17.68
C ARG A 63 -11.88 23.70 -18.46
N ARG A 64 -12.38 22.47 -18.36
CA ARG A 64 -13.63 22.03 -18.99
C ARG A 64 -14.88 22.41 -18.20
N LYS A 65 -14.73 23.03 -17.01
CA LYS A 65 -15.84 23.41 -16.11
C LYS A 65 -16.80 22.25 -15.83
N GLU A 66 -16.25 21.05 -15.61
CA GLU A 66 -17.07 19.90 -15.25
C GLU A 66 -17.76 20.11 -13.90
N LYS A 67 -18.83 19.35 -13.64
CA LYS A 67 -19.66 19.48 -12.43
C LYS A 67 -18.85 19.44 -11.13
N ASP A 68 -17.78 18.64 -11.08
CA ASP A 68 -16.94 18.49 -9.89
C ASP A 68 -15.65 19.33 -9.92
N ALA A 69 -15.56 20.32 -10.82
CA ALA A 69 -14.40 21.23 -10.91
C ALA A 69 -14.02 21.90 -9.56
N PRO A 70 -14.96 22.28 -8.67
CA PRO A 70 -14.60 22.82 -7.35
C PRO A 70 -13.77 21.84 -6.51
N TYR A 71 -14.08 20.54 -6.56
CA TYR A 71 -13.34 19.52 -5.81
C TYR A 71 -11.93 19.32 -6.39
N SER A 72 -11.79 19.35 -7.71
CA SER A 72 -10.48 19.33 -8.37
C SER A 72 -9.62 20.54 -8.01
N LEU A 73 -10.22 21.73 -7.85
CA LEU A 73 -9.50 22.93 -7.41
C LEU A 73 -8.99 22.77 -5.97
N ILE A 74 -9.86 22.31 -5.07
CA ILE A 74 -9.48 22.06 -3.67
C ILE A 74 -8.34 21.04 -3.62
N LEU A 75 -8.42 19.95 -4.39
CA LEU A 75 -7.37 18.93 -4.47
C LEU A 75 -6.02 19.53 -4.89
N ILE A 76 -5.99 20.32 -5.97
CA ILE A 76 -4.74 20.96 -6.43
C ILE A 76 -4.19 21.91 -5.36
N LEU A 77 -5.03 22.72 -4.72
CA LEU A 77 -4.60 23.61 -3.64
C LEU A 77 -4.04 22.83 -2.45
N SER A 78 -4.73 21.78 -2.01
CA SER A 78 -4.27 20.90 -0.93
C SER A 78 -2.95 20.22 -1.28
N PHE A 79 -2.77 19.78 -2.52
CA PHE A 79 -1.50 19.21 -2.98
C PHE A 79 -0.33 20.19 -2.79
N PHE A 80 -0.46 21.44 -3.26
CA PHE A 80 0.61 22.43 -3.09
C PHE A 80 0.81 22.84 -1.64
N ILE A 81 -0.25 22.97 -0.84
CA ILE A 81 -0.14 23.26 0.59
C ILE A 81 0.67 22.16 1.30
N THR A 82 0.31 20.89 1.09
CA THR A 82 1.03 19.76 1.67
C THR A 82 2.48 19.68 1.20
N LEU A 83 2.73 19.90 -0.11
CA LEU A 83 4.07 19.91 -0.67
C LEU A 83 4.96 20.99 -0.04
N ILE A 84 4.47 22.23 -0.01
CA ILE A 84 5.21 23.37 0.56
C ILE A 84 5.44 23.16 2.05
N TRP A 85 4.45 22.66 2.78
CA TRP A 85 4.58 22.38 4.21
C TRP A 85 5.64 21.30 4.48
N GLY A 86 5.62 20.19 3.73
CA GLY A 86 6.62 19.13 3.84
C GLY A 86 8.04 19.62 3.53
N VAL A 87 8.21 20.40 2.46
CA VAL A 87 9.52 21.00 2.09
C VAL A 87 10.01 21.98 3.15
N THR A 88 9.11 22.77 3.72
CA THR A 88 9.47 23.75 4.76
C THR A 88 9.96 23.05 6.03
N GLU A 89 9.35 21.92 6.43
CA GLU A 89 9.79 21.16 7.60
C GLU A 89 11.12 20.44 7.40
N ILE A 90 11.48 20.07 6.16
CA ILE A 90 12.83 19.55 5.83
C ILE A 90 13.90 20.59 6.19
N VAL A 91 13.66 21.88 5.93
CA VAL A 91 14.65 22.93 6.19
C VAL A 91 14.64 23.38 7.65
N ARG A 92 13.49 23.33 8.31
CA ARG A 92 13.32 23.82 9.70
C ARG A 92 13.76 22.81 10.76
N THR A 93 13.73 21.52 10.45
CA THR A 93 13.99 20.46 11.43
C THR A 93 15.48 20.09 11.41
N PRO A 94 16.15 19.96 12.58
CA PRO A 94 17.58 19.61 12.64
C PRO A 94 17.93 18.30 11.91
N GLU A 95 16.99 17.35 11.88
CA GLU A 95 17.14 16.03 11.27
C GLU A 95 16.91 16.04 9.75
N HIS A 96 16.55 17.19 9.15
CA HIS A 96 16.21 17.35 7.74
C HIS A 96 15.15 16.35 7.23
N ASN A 97 14.33 15.84 8.14
CA ASN A 97 13.34 14.81 7.88
C ASN A 97 11.95 15.32 8.31
N PRO A 98 10.99 15.47 7.37
CA PRO A 98 9.66 15.99 7.68
C PRO A 98 8.77 14.94 8.37
N PHE A 99 9.25 13.72 8.54
CA PHE A 99 8.57 12.63 9.23
C PHE A 99 9.11 12.39 10.65
N SER A 100 10.07 13.19 11.12
CA SER A 100 10.57 13.07 12.48
C SER A 100 9.44 13.29 13.51
N PRO A 101 9.53 12.70 14.72
CA PRO A 101 8.54 12.92 15.78
C PRO A 101 8.45 14.38 16.24
N THR A 102 9.50 15.16 15.99
CA THR A 102 9.62 16.58 16.36
C THR A 102 9.02 17.51 15.29
N SER A 103 8.82 17.03 14.07
CA SER A 103 8.28 17.83 12.97
C SER A 103 6.78 18.10 13.12
N THR A 104 6.36 19.30 12.73
CA THR A 104 4.95 19.71 12.75
C THR A 104 4.15 18.93 11.68
N PHE A 105 4.78 18.66 10.53
CA PHE A 105 4.15 17.92 9.43
C PHE A 105 3.78 16.49 9.83
N SER A 106 4.68 15.74 10.47
CA SER A 106 4.37 14.38 10.95
C SER A 106 3.23 14.38 11.96
N LYS A 107 3.24 15.31 12.92
CA LYS A 107 2.22 15.36 13.98
C LYS A 107 0.83 15.74 13.46
N TYR A 108 0.72 16.76 12.62
CA TYR A 108 -0.58 17.28 12.20
C TYR A 108 -1.04 16.71 10.87
N PHE A 109 -0.20 16.72 9.84
CA PHE A 109 -0.60 16.21 8.54
C PHE A 109 -0.60 14.68 8.53
N TYR A 110 0.51 14.03 8.89
CA TYR A 110 0.62 12.58 8.76
C TYR A 110 -0.30 11.84 9.76
N ASN A 111 -0.17 12.11 11.06
CA ASN A 111 -0.92 11.37 12.07
C ASN A 111 -2.40 11.74 12.15
N SER A 112 -2.78 12.99 11.87
CA SER A 112 -4.17 13.43 12.05
C SER A 112 -4.98 13.44 10.75
N ILE A 113 -4.35 13.53 9.57
CA ILE A 113 -5.06 13.59 8.29
C ILE A 113 -4.76 12.34 7.46
N PHE A 114 -3.49 12.09 7.13
CA PHE A 114 -3.12 11.03 6.19
C PHE A 114 -3.42 9.62 6.74
N MET A 115 -2.94 9.31 7.95
CA MET A 115 -3.09 7.99 8.55
C MET A 115 -4.56 7.59 8.78
N PRO A 116 -5.45 8.46 9.32
CA PRO A 116 -6.87 8.14 9.42
C PRO A 116 -7.54 7.95 8.06
N LEU A 117 -7.27 8.82 7.07
CA LEU A 117 -7.84 8.67 5.72
C LEU A 117 -7.44 7.34 5.07
N GLN A 118 -6.16 6.99 5.14
CA GLN A 118 -5.66 5.71 4.64
C GLN A 118 -6.32 4.53 5.39
N SER A 119 -6.44 4.62 6.71
CA SER A 119 -7.09 3.60 7.52
C SER A 119 -8.56 3.40 7.17
N THR A 120 -9.30 4.48 6.86
CA THR A 120 -10.71 4.37 6.45
C THR A 120 -10.86 3.69 5.09
N MET A 121 -9.98 3.96 4.11
CA MET A 121 -9.98 3.24 2.84
C MET A 121 -9.77 1.74 3.04
N PHE A 122 -8.79 1.35 3.86
CA PHE A 122 -8.55 -0.06 4.17
C PHE A 122 -9.67 -0.70 4.99
N ALA A 123 -10.27 0.03 5.94
CA ALA A 123 -11.38 -0.46 6.74
C ALA A 123 -12.62 -0.74 5.86
N ILE A 124 -12.94 0.17 4.95
CA ILE A 124 -14.05 0.01 4.00
C ILE A 124 -13.76 -1.17 3.06
N LEU A 125 -12.54 -1.27 2.53
CA LEU A 125 -12.13 -2.40 1.69
C LEU A 125 -12.25 -3.74 2.42
N SER A 126 -11.74 -3.81 3.65
CA SER A 126 -11.83 -5.00 4.49
C SER A 126 -13.29 -5.40 4.76
N PHE A 127 -14.14 -4.42 5.08
CA PHE A 127 -15.56 -4.64 5.27
C PHE A 127 -16.24 -5.20 4.00
N PHE A 128 -15.93 -4.65 2.82
CA PHE A 128 -16.47 -5.16 1.56
C PHE A 128 -15.96 -6.56 1.21
N ILE A 129 -14.67 -6.85 1.42
CA ILE A 129 -14.11 -8.18 1.21
C ILE A 129 -14.79 -9.17 2.17
N ALA A 130 -14.94 -8.83 3.45
CA ALA A 130 -15.61 -9.68 4.42
C ALA A 130 -17.09 -9.91 4.05
N SER A 131 -17.81 -8.88 3.62
CA SER A 131 -19.21 -8.99 3.19
C SER A 131 -19.38 -9.87 1.93
N ALA A 132 -18.48 -9.70 0.95
CA ALA A 132 -18.46 -10.51 -0.27
C ALA A 132 -18.08 -11.97 0.05
N ALA A 133 -17.06 -12.17 0.88
CA ALA A 133 -16.62 -13.49 1.33
C ALA A 133 -17.72 -14.21 2.13
N TYR A 134 -18.42 -13.52 3.04
CA TYR A 134 -19.55 -14.11 3.77
C TYR A 134 -20.66 -14.58 2.82
N ARG A 135 -20.96 -13.80 1.79
CA ARG A 135 -21.94 -14.18 0.76
C ARG A 135 -21.47 -15.35 -0.11
N ALA A 136 -20.19 -15.39 -0.45
CA ALA A 136 -19.58 -16.42 -1.32
C ALA A 136 -19.31 -17.73 -0.57
N PHE A 137 -18.93 -17.67 0.71
CA PHE A 137 -18.68 -18.79 1.61
C PHE A 137 -19.89 -19.13 2.48
N ARG A 138 -21.11 -18.82 2.05
CA ARG A 138 -22.31 -19.31 2.72
C ARG A 138 -22.16 -20.82 2.85
N ALA A 139 -21.87 -21.27 4.08
CA ALA A 139 -21.31 -22.58 4.40
C ALA A 139 -22.29 -23.69 4.02
N LYS A 140 -22.29 -24.04 2.74
CA LYS A 140 -23.15 -25.07 2.19
C LYS A 140 -22.40 -26.40 2.10
N GLU A 141 -21.08 -26.35 1.91
CA GLU A 141 -20.23 -27.53 1.69
C GLU A 141 -19.08 -27.60 2.71
N PHE A 142 -18.83 -28.80 3.25
CA PHE A 142 -17.82 -29.08 4.28
C PHE A 142 -16.40 -28.67 3.87
N ASN A 143 -16.06 -28.83 2.59
CA ASN A 143 -14.74 -28.49 2.05
C ASN A 143 -14.44 -26.98 2.15
N SER A 144 -15.43 -26.11 1.90
CA SER A 144 -15.26 -24.66 2.01
C SER A 144 -15.09 -24.21 3.45
N ALA A 145 -15.73 -24.89 4.41
CA ALA A 145 -15.56 -24.63 5.84
C ALA A 145 -14.14 -24.99 6.32
N LEU A 146 -13.59 -26.10 5.85
CA LEU A 146 -12.20 -26.52 6.14
C LEU A 146 -11.17 -25.48 5.64
N LEU A 147 -11.34 -24.99 4.41
CA LEU A 147 -10.47 -23.94 3.87
C LEU A 147 -10.59 -22.63 4.66
N LEU A 148 -11.79 -22.25 5.08
CA LEU A 148 -12.02 -21.06 5.90
C LEU A 148 -11.32 -21.18 7.26
N VAL A 149 -11.46 -22.31 7.95
CA VAL A 149 -10.80 -22.57 9.24
C VAL A 149 -9.28 -22.56 9.08
N SER A 150 -8.74 -23.23 8.05
CA SER A 150 -7.31 -23.24 7.77
C SER A 150 -6.76 -21.83 7.50
N ALA A 151 -7.49 -21.00 6.75
CA ALA A 151 -7.09 -19.62 6.48
C ALA A 151 -7.06 -18.77 7.76
N VAL A 152 -8.06 -18.91 8.63
CA VAL A 152 -8.13 -18.22 9.92
C VAL A 152 -6.94 -18.60 10.81
N ILE A 153 -6.60 -19.89 10.90
CA ILE A 153 -5.44 -20.36 11.68
C ILE A 153 -4.13 -19.75 11.16
N VAL A 154 -3.91 -19.79 9.83
CA VAL A 154 -2.70 -19.21 9.21
C VAL A 154 -2.62 -17.70 9.42
N MET A 155 -3.74 -16.98 9.30
CA MET A 155 -3.78 -15.53 9.52
C MET A 155 -3.52 -15.17 11.00
N LEU A 156 -4.04 -15.94 11.95
CA LEU A 156 -3.76 -15.77 13.38
C LEU A 156 -2.28 -15.96 13.74
N GLY A 157 -1.57 -16.84 13.03
CA GLY A 157 -0.12 -17.01 13.21
C GLY A 157 0.72 -15.81 12.75
N ARG A 158 0.16 -14.92 11.91
CA ARG A 158 0.87 -13.75 11.37
C ARG A 158 0.55 -12.43 12.05
N ILE A 159 -0.39 -12.38 12.99
CA ILE A 159 -0.67 -11.17 13.76
C ILE A 159 0.29 -11.03 14.97
N PRO A 160 0.63 -9.80 15.41
CA PRO A 160 1.55 -9.56 16.53
C PRO A 160 1.14 -10.25 17.84
N LEU A 161 -0.17 -10.38 18.10
CA LEU A 161 -0.70 -11.12 19.25
C LEU A 161 -0.47 -12.63 19.15
N GLY A 162 -0.42 -13.17 17.92
CA GLY A 162 -0.07 -14.57 17.65
C GLY A 162 1.42 -14.85 17.86
N GLN A 163 2.30 -13.90 17.54
CA GLN A 163 3.73 -14.00 17.86
C GLN A 163 4.01 -14.00 19.36
N GLY A 164 3.21 -13.28 20.16
CA GLY A 164 3.30 -13.32 21.63
C GLY A 164 2.78 -14.61 22.26
N ALA A 165 1.84 -15.31 21.61
CA ALA A 165 1.28 -16.59 22.07
C ALA A 165 2.03 -17.82 21.52
N ALA A 166 2.74 -17.67 20.40
CA ALA A 166 3.50 -18.73 19.74
C ALA A 166 4.51 -19.48 20.64
N PRO A 167 5.20 -18.85 21.62
CA PRO A 167 6.11 -19.55 22.51
C PRO A 167 5.42 -20.60 23.41
N TYR A 168 4.10 -20.49 23.64
CA TYR A 168 3.36 -21.34 24.57
C TYR A 168 2.57 -22.49 23.90
N VAL A 169 2.48 -22.49 22.57
CA VAL A 169 1.74 -23.51 21.79
C VAL A 169 2.69 -24.49 21.10
N ILE A 170 3.97 -24.10 20.93
CA ILE A 170 5.02 -24.93 20.33
C ILE A 170 6.15 -25.11 21.35
N THR A 171 5.83 -25.82 22.44
CA THR A 171 6.77 -26.59 23.28
C THR A 171 6.09 -27.90 23.65
#